data_AF-A0A286XLI0-F1
#
_entry.id   AF-A0A286XLI0-F1
#
_cell.length_a   1.000
_cell.length_b   1.000
_cell.length_c   1.000
_cell.angle_alpha   90.00
_cell.angle_beta   90.00
_cell.angle_gamma   90.00
#
_symmetry.space_group_name_H-M   'P 1'
#
loop_
_entity.id
_entity.type
_entity.pdbx_description
1 polymer ?
#
loop_
_entity_poly.entity_id
_entity_poly.type
_entity_poly.pdbx_seq_one_letter_code
_entity_poly.pdbx_strand_id
1 'polypeptide(L)'
;MRRLGSVQRKMPCVFVTEVKDEPSAKREHQPFTVLATETISHKALDADIHSAIPTEKVDGTCCYVTTYKDQPYLWARLDRKPNKQADKRFKNFLRSQENSKEFLWNVEEDFKPVPECWIPAKEIEHLKGNPVPDENGHIPGWVPVEKSNKQYCWHSSVVNYEFEIALVLKHHPDDPGLLEISAVPLSDLLEQTLELIGTNINGNPYGLGNKKHPIHLLIPHGAFQIRNLPKLKHNDLLSWFEGCREGKIEGIVWHCSDGCLIKVTTKILHEFKACIINMNLNKYGYAFDTKCLFNHFSKIDNQKFGRLKDIILDV
;
A
#
# COMPACT_ATOMS: atom_id res chain seq x y z
N MET A 1 -4.87 -11.35 16.41
CA MET A 1 -4.71 -9.88 16.29
C MET A 1 -6.01 -9.29 15.76
N ARG A 2 -6.48 -8.17 16.32
CA ARG A 2 -7.61 -7.43 15.75
C ARG A 2 -7.17 -6.90 14.38
N ARG A 3 -7.95 -7.14 13.33
CA ARG A 3 -7.65 -6.63 11.98
C ARG A 3 -7.67 -5.11 12.03
N LEU A 4 -6.58 -4.48 11.62
CA LEU A 4 -6.48 -3.03 11.52
C LEU A 4 -7.21 -2.54 10.26
N GLY A 5 -7.51 -1.24 10.18
CA GLY A 5 -8.26 -0.66 9.07
C GLY A 5 -7.64 -0.95 7.69
N SER A 6 -8.51 -1.13 6.69
CA SER A 6 -8.13 -1.45 5.31
C SER A 6 -8.05 -0.20 4.44
N VAL A 7 -7.17 -0.19 3.44
CA VAL A 7 -7.01 0.94 2.51
C VAL A 7 -8.18 1.00 1.51
N GLN A 8 -9.27 1.66 1.90
CA GLN A 8 -10.45 1.81 1.03
C GLN A 8 -10.41 3.10 0.20
N ARG A 9 -9.72 4.14 0.69
CA ARG A 9 -9.63 5.46 0.08
C ARG A 9 -8.20 5.99 0.09
N LYS A 10 -7.96 7.09 -0.62
CA LYS A 10 -6.68 7.79 -0.53
C LYS A 10 -6.50 8.31 0.90
N MET A 11 -5.43 7.89 1.56
CA MET A 11 -5.15 8.26 2.95
C MET A 11 -4.76 9.75 3.02
N PRO A 12 -5.47 10.60 3.80
CA PRO A 12 -5.09 11.99 4.01
C PRO A 12 -3.80 12.12 4.83
N CYS A 13 -3.16 13.29 4.74
CA CYS A 13 -2.00 13.63 5.54
C CYS A 13 -2.42 14.00 6.97
N VAL A 14 -1.62 13.60 7.97
CA VAL A 14 -1.81 14.00 9.37
C VAL A 14 -1.68 15.50 9.56
N PHE A 15 -0.79 16.15 8.82
CA PHE A 15 -0.59 17.59 8.86
C PHE A 15 -1.24 18.26 7.66
N VAL A 16 -1.74 19.49 7.87
CA VAL A 16 -2.19 20.35 6.76
C VAL A 16 -1.00 20.60 5.83
N THR A 17 -1.23 20.50 4.53
CA THR A 17 -0.21 20.75 3.51
C THR A 17 -0.34 22.16 2.94
N GLU A 18 0.78 22.85 2.83
CA GLU A 18 0.91 24.18 2.23
C GLU A 18 1.68 24.07 0.92
N VAL A 19 1.28 24.86 -0.08
CA VAL A 19 2.05 25.07 -1.31
C VAL A 19 2.85 26.35 -1.14
N LYS A 20 4.17 26.26 -1.23
CA LYS A 20 5.07 27.42 -1.21
C LYS A 20 5.64 27.67 -2.59
N ASP A 21 5.70 28.93 -3.01
CA ASP A 21 6.29 29.38 -4.27
C ASP A 21 7.82 29.37 -4.22
N GLU A 22 8.40 28.22 -3.90
CA GLU A 22 9.84 27.96 -3.91
C GLU A 22 10.16 26.70 -4.72
N PRO A 23 11.31 26.64 -5.43
CA PRO A 23 11.65 25.51 -6.27
C PRO A 23 11.64 24.16 -5.52
N SER A 24 11.00 23.16 -6.11
CA SER A 24 10.98 21.80 -5.56
C SER A 24 12.37 21.17 -5.62
N ALA A 25 12.90 20.74 -4.48
CA ALA A 25 14.09 19.88 -4.44
C ALA A 25 13.86 18.48 -5.04
N LYS A 26 12.60 18.08 -5.30
CA LYS A 26 12.25 16.73 -5.81
C LYS A 26 12.06 16.67 -7.32
N ARG A 27 11.73 17.79 -7.97
CA ARG A 27 11.40 17.83 -9.39
C ARG A 27 12.06 19.05 -10.03
N GLU A 28 13.00 18.78 -10.91
CA GLU A 28 13.63 19.80 -11.74
C GLU A 28 12.56 20.61 -12.47
N HIS A 29 12.67 21.94 -12.45
CA HIS A 29 11.71 22.90 -13.05
C HIS A 29 10.32 23.02 -12.40
N GLN A 30 10.06 22.42 -11.23
CA GLN A 30 8.84 22.73 -10.49
C GLN A 30 9.04 24.00 -9.63
N PRO A 31 8.31 25.11 -9.88
CA PRO A 31 8.56 26.40 -9.24
C PRO A 31 7.93 26.52 -7.84
N PHE A 32 7.33 25.45 -7.33
CA PHE A 32 6.68 25.40 -6.03
C PHE A 32 7.03 24.09 -5.31
N THR A 33 6.92 24.09 -3.98
CA THR A 33 7.05 22.89 -3.17
C THR A 33 5.79 22.70 -2.33
N VAL A 34 5.53 21.46 -1.93
CA VAL A 34 4.40 21.13 -1.03
C VAL A 34 4.98 20.62 0.27
N LEU A 35 4.72 21.31 1.38
CA LEU A 35 5.24 20.99 2.70
C LEU A 35 4.11 20.69 3.68
N ALA A 36 4.38 19.83 4.64
CA ALA A 36 3.56 19.70 5.83
C ALA A 36 3.78 20.92 6.72
N THR A 37 2.69 21.49 7.22
CA THR A 37 2.71 22.50 8.29
C THR A 37 2.82 21.82 9.66
N GLU A 38 2.89 22.61 10.72
CA GLU A 38 2.85 22.09 12.10
C GLU A 38 1.42 21.78 12.58
N THR A 39 0.40 22.16 11.80
CA THR A 39 -1.01 22.03 12.16
C THR A 39 -1.55 20.66 11.78
N ILE A 40 -2.11 19.94 12.75
CA ILE A 40 -2.83 18.68 12.51
C ILE A 40 -4.08 18.96 11.66
N SER A 41 -4.33 18.13 10.66
CA SER A 41 -5.49 18.30 9.78
C SER A 41 -6.81 18.01 10.51
N HIS A 42 -7.88 18.73 10.14
CA HIS A 42 -9.22 18.49 10.69
C HIS A 42 -9.63 17.02 10.51
N LYS A 43 -9.39 16.43 9.33
CA LYS A 43 -9.65 15.00 9.06
C LYS A 43 -8.97 14.06 10.06
N ALA A 44 -7.77 14.41 10.53
CA ALA A 44 -7.07 13.60 11.52
C ALA A 44 -7.66 13.78 12.92
N LEU A 45 -8.06 14.99 13.28
CA LEU A 45 -8.72 15.29 14.56
C LEU A 45 -10.12 14.66 14.63
N ASP A 46 -10.90 14.78 13.56
CA ASP A 46 -12.25 14.20 13.44
C ASP A 46 -12.24 12.67 13.56
N ALA A 47 -11.14 12.03 13.14
CA ALA A 47 -10.92 10.59 13.26
C ALA A 47 -10.32 10.14 14.61
N ASP A 48 -10.16 11.05 15.58
CA ASP A 48 -9.53 10.77 16.88
C ASP A 48 -8.13 10.14 16.75
N ILE A 49 -7.26 10.76 15.95
CA ILE A 49 -5.90 10.24 15.70
C ILE A 49 -5.06 10.03 16.97
N HIS A 50 -5.36 10.73 18.07
CA HIS A 50 -4.64 10.59 19.33
C HIS A 50 -4.83 9.21 19.99
N SER A 51 -5.93 8.53 19.68
CA SER A 51 -6.22 7.16 20.13
C SER A 51 -5.89 6.08 19.09
N ALA A 52 -5.37 6.48 17.93
CA ALA A 52 -5.13 5.58 16.80
C ALA A 52 -3.91 4.68 17.01
N ILE A 53 -3.90 3.53 16.32
CA ILE A 53 -2.78 2.58 16.35
C ILE A 53 -1.80 2.94 15.23
N PRO A 54 -0.54 3.32 15.54
CA PRO A 54 0.45 3.66 14.52
C PRO A 54 1.16 2.41 13.98
N THR A 55 1.33 2.37 12.66
CA THR A 55 2.07 1.32 11.95
C THR A 55 3.05 1.94 10.96
N GLU A 56 4.09 1.19 10.59
CA GLU A 56 5.01 1.60 9.54
C GLU A 56 4.25 1.76 8.21
N LYS A 57 4.48 2.88 7.54
CA LYS A 57 4.07 3.02 6.14
C LYS A 57 5.02 2.20 5.28
N VAL A 58 4.45 1.40 4.38
CA VAL A 58 5.17 0.65 3.36
C VAL A 58 4.92 1.31 2.00
N ASP A 59 5.94 1.39 1.16
CA ASP A 59 5.92 1.95 -0.18
C ASP A 59 5.72 0.83 -1.20
N GLY A 60 4.49 0.36 -1.29
CA GLY A 60 4.08 -0.64 -2.25
C GLY A 60 3.04 -0.12 -3.23
N THR A 61 2.59 -1.02 -4.09
CA THR A 61 1.32 -0.85 -4.77
C THR A 61 0.24 -1.59 -3.99
N CYS A 62 -0.82 -0.87 -3.65
CA CYS A 62 -1.90 -1.40 -2.84
C CYS A 62 -2.62 -2.55 -3.55
N CYS A 63 -2.90 -3.60 -2.78
CA CYS A 63 -3.57 -4.83 -3.18
C CYS A 63 -4.69 -5.15 -2.18
N TYR A 64 -5.56 -6.07 -2.56
CA TYR A 64 -6.66 -6.53 -1.73
C TYR A 64 -6.90 -8.01 -1.98
N VAL A 65 -7.25 -8.78 -0.95
CA VAL A 65 -7.64 -10.19 -1.13
C VAL A 65 -9.12 -10.33 -0.83
N THR A 66 -9.88 -10.81 -1.81
CA THR A 66 -11.31 -11.12 -1.67
C THR A 66 -11.70 -12.22 -2.66
N THR A 67 -12.95 -12.66 -2.59
CA THR A 67 -13.46 -13.77 -3.39
C THR A 67 -13.64 -13.37 -4.85
N TYR A 68 -13.17 -14.21 -5.76
CA TYR A 68 -13.43 -14.13 -7.20
C TYR A 68 -13.62 -15.55 -7.73
N LYS A 69 -14.68 -15.81 -8.50
CA LYS A 69 -15.01 -17.16 -8.99
C LYS A 69 -15.05 -18.20 -7.84
N ASP A 70 -15.69 -17.81 -6.74
CA ASP A 70 -15.85 -18.61 -5.52
C ASP A 70 -14.55 -19.04 -4.81
N GLN A 71 -13.42 -18.38 -5.13
CA GLN A 71 -12.11 -18.66 -4.52
C GLN A 71 -11.42 -17.37 -4.01
N PRO A 72 -10.59 -17.46 -2.95
CA PRO A 72 -9.76 -16.34 -2.53
C PRO A 72 -8.81 -15.90 -3.65
N TYR A 73 -8.82 -14.61 -3.97
CA TYR A 73 -8.03 -14.06 -5.08
C TYR A 73 -7.30 -12.80 -4.67
N LEU A 74 -6.15 -12.52 -5.30
CA LEU A 74 -5.49 -11.23 -5.18
C LEU A 74 -6.10 -10.26 -6.19
N TRP A 75 -6.34 -9.04 -5.73
CA TRP A 75 -6.88 -7.95 -6.52
C TRP A 75 -5.89 -6.78 -6.50
N ALA A 76 -5.62 -6.22 -7.67
CA ALA A 76 -4.79 -5.03 -7.83
C ALA A 76 -5.65 -3.78 -7.76
N ARG A 77 -5.09 -2.70 -7.21
CA ARG A 77 -5.75 -1.39 -7.17
C ARG A 77 -5.94 -0.83 -8.59
N LEU A 78 -7.17 -0.47 -8.93
CA LEU A 78 -7.52 0.25 -10.15
C LEU A 78 -8.52 1.36 -9.84
N ASP A 79 -8.03 2.59 -9.71
CA ASP A 79 -8.91 3.76 -9.55
C ASP A 79 -9.59 4.11 -10.87
N ARG A 80 -10.92 4.22 -10.87
CA ARG A 80 -11.68 4.76 -11.99
C ARG A 80 -11.53 6.28 -12.00
N LYS A 81 -10.88 6.79 -13.03
CA LYS A 81 -10.49 8.21 -13.19
C LYS A 81 -11.44 8.95 -14.12
N PRO A 82 -11.55 10.29 -13.98
CA PRO A 82 -12.33 11.08 -14.91
C PRO A 82 -11.72 11.04 -16.31
N ASN A 83 -12.57 11.21 -17.32
CA ASN A 83 -12.16 11.43 -18.69
C ASN A 83 -11.52 12.83 -18.85
N LYS A 84 -10.92 13.11 -20.02
CA LYS A 84 -10.18 14.37 -20.23
C LYS A 84 -11.07 15.61 -20.10
N GLN A 85 -12.34 15.54 -20.53
CA GLN A 85 -13.26 16.68 -20.49
C GLN A 85 -13.74 16.94 -19.05
N ALA A 86 -14.12 15.89 -18.34
CA ALA A 86 -14.52 15.95 -16.94
C ALA A 86 -13.38 16.43 -16.03
N ASP A 87 -12.16 15.92 -16.21
CA ASP A 87 -10.97 16.37 -15.47
C ASP A 87 -10.70 17.88 -15.68
N LYS A 88 -10.89 18.38 -16.91
CA LYS A 88 -10.76 19.81 -17.21
C LYS A 88 -11.86 20.63 -16.51
N ARG A 89 -13.11 20.19 -16.55
CA ARG A 89 -14.24 20.83 -15.85
C ARG A 89 -13.99 20.88 -14.34
N PHE A 90 -13.57 19.76 -13.75
CA PHE A 90 -13.30 19.65 -12.33
C PHE A 90 -12.16 20.56 -11.89
N LYS A 91 -11.05 20.60 -12.64
CA LYS A 91 -9.94 21.51 -12.36
C LYS A 91 -10.31 22.98 -12.48
N ASN A 92 -11.19 23.33 -13.43
CA ASN A 92 -11.70 24.70 -13.55
C ASN A 92 -12.58 25.08 -12.36
N PHE A 93 -13.45 24.16 -11.92
CA PHE A 93 -14.28 24.34 -10.73
C PHE A 93 -13.42 24.54 -9.46
N LEU A 94 -12.38 23.73 -9.25
CA LEU A 94 -11.46 23.90 -8.11
C LEU A 94 -10.75 25.27 -8.12
N ARG A 95 -10.55 25.88 -9.30
CA ARG A 95 -9.91 27.20 -9.42
C ARG A 95 -10.87 28.37 -9.24
N SER A 96 -12.16 28.20 -9.49
CA SER A 96 -13.12 29.32 -9.55
C SER A 96 -13.49 29.91 -8.19
N GLN A 97 -13.00 29.38 -7.06
CA GLN A 97 -13.24 29.86 -5.68
C GLN A 97 -14.72 30.09 -5.26
N GLU A 98 -15.69 29.74 -6.09
CA GLU A 98 -17.12 29.69 -5.72
C GLU A 98 -17.38 28.49 -4.80
N ASN A 99 -17.00 28.64 -3.53
CA ASN A 99 -17.11 27.63 -2.47
C ASN A 99 -18.56 27.32 -2.03
N SER A 100 -19.59 27.79 -2.76
CA SER A 100 -20.99 27.64 -2.34
C SER A 100 -21.75 26.51 -3.05
N LYS A 101 -21.21 25.93 -4.13
CA LYS A 101 -21.86 24.83 -4.87
C LYS A 101 -20.92 23.64 -4.99
N GLU A 102 -21.41 22.44 -4.68
CA GLU A 102 -20.68 21.19 -4.91
C GLU A 102 -20.53 20.89 -6.41
N PHE A 103 -19.41 20.27 -6.80
CA PHE A 103 -19.24 19.80 -8.17
C PHE A 103 -20.11 18.58 -8.43
N LEU A 104 -20.98 18.68 -9.43
CA LEU A 104 -21.85 17.57 -9.82
C LEU A 104 -21.18 16.71 -10.89
N TRP A 105 -20.92 15.46 -10.53
CA TRP A 105 -20.39 14.42 -11.42
C TRP A 105 -21.52 13.70 -12.16
N ASN A 106 -21.35 13.51 -13.47
CA ASN A 106 -22.14 12.54 -14.23
C ASN A 106 -21.38 11.20 -14.27
N VAL A 107 -21.71 10.25 -13.39
CA VAL A 107 -20.96 8.98 -13.24
C VAL A 107 -20.92 8.14 -14.53
N GLU A 108 -21.93 8.27 -15.39
CA GLU A 108 -22.02 7.54 -16.66
C GLU A 108 -21.07 8.11 -17.72
N GLU A 109 -20.98 9.44 -17.82
CA GLU A 109 -20.24 10.11 -18.89
C GLU A 109 -18.85 10.58 -18.47
N ASP A 110 -18.69 11.05 -17.23
CA ASP A 110 -17.50 11.78 -16.79
C ASP A 110 -16.28 10.86 -16.53
N PHE A 111 -16.46 9.54 -16.50
CA PHE A 111 -15.41 8.60 -16.08
C PHE A 111 -14.98 7.65 -17.18
N LYS A 112 -13.71 7.24 -17.13
CA LYS A 112 -13.19 6.21 -18.02
C LYS A 112 -13.90 4.87 -17.76
N PRO A 113 -14.04 4.02 -18.81
CA PRO A 113 -14.54 2.67 -18.62
C PRO A 113 -13.56 1.86 -17.77
N VAL A 114 -14.12 0.89 -17.05
CA VAL A 114 -13.39 -0.11 -16.27
C VAL A 114 -13.79 -1.51 -16.77
N PRO A 115 -12.96 -2.55 -16.55
CA PRO A 115 -13.35 -3.93 -16.83
C PRO A 115 -14.62 -4.32 -16.06
N GLU A 116 -15.38 -5.28 -16.60
CA GLU A 116 -16.60 -5.79 -15.96
C GLU A 116 -16.34 -6.38 -14.56
N CYS A 117 -15.18 -7.01 -14.38
CA CYS A 117 -14.75 -7.54 -13.09
C CYS A 117 -14.29 -6.48 -12.09
N TRP A 118 -14.30 -5.19 -12.44
CA TRP A 118 -13.95 -4.13 -11.52
C TRP A 118 -14.98 -3.98 -10.42
N ILE A 119 -14.53 -3.86 -9.17
CA ILE A 119 -15.39 -3.58 -8.02
C ILE A 119 -14.95 -2.29 -7.32
N PRO A 120 -15.88 -1.45 -6.84
CA PRO A 120 -15.54 -0.32 -6.00
C PRO A 120 -14.96 -0.79 -4.67
N ALA A 121 -14.08 0.03 -4.08
CA ALA A 121 -13.66 -0.19 -2.70
C ALA A 121 -14.86 -0.09 -1.73
N LYS A 122 -14.84 -0.87 -0.65
CA LYS A 122 -16.03 -1.16 0.19
C LYS A 122 -16.62 0.06 0.89
N GLU A 123 -15.80 1.01 1.28
CA GLU A 123 -16.22 2.21 2.02
C GLU A 123 -16.39 3.44 1.13
N ILE A 124 -16.57 3.24 -0.17
CA ILE A 124 -16.94 4.35 -1.05
C ILE A 124 -18.40 4.73 -0.79
N GLU A 125 -18.64 6.03 -0.67
CA GLU A 125 -19.98 6.58 -0.59
C GLU A 125 -20.75 6.30 -1.88
N HIS A 126 -22.04 5.95 -1.78
CA HIS A 126 -22.89 5.70 -2.93
C HIS A 126 -24.04 6.70 -2.97
N LEU A 127 -24.20 7.39 -4.11
CA LEU A 127 -25.33 8.28 -4.37
C LEU A 127 -26.20 7.66 -5.47
N LYS A 128 -27.48 7.39 -5.13
CA LYS A 128 -28.43 6.71 -6.03
C LYS A 128 -27.88 5.38 -6.60
N GLY A 129 -27.15 4.63 -5.78
CA GLY A 129 -26.55 3.34 -6.15
C GLY A 129 -25.22 3.44 -6.92
N ASN A 130 -24.75 4.65 -7.25
CA ASN A 130 -23.48 4.85 -7.95
C ASN A 130 -22.36 5.27 -6.98
N PRO A 131 -21.13 4.74 -7.13
CA PRO A 131 -20.01 5.15 -6.29
C PRO A 131 -19.62 6.60 -6.57
N VAL A 132 -19.43 7.37 -5.50
CA VAL A 132 -19.07 8.79 -5.53
C VAL A 132 -17.53 8.91 -5.57
N PRO A 133 -16.98 9.79 -6.43
CA PRO A 133 -15.55 10.05 -6.45
C PRO A 133 -15.06 10.77 -5.18
N ASP A 134 -13.78 10.58 -4.86
CA ASP A 134 -13.10 11.30 -3.80
C ASP A 134 -12.86 12.78 -4.15
N GLU A 135 -12.25 13.52 -3.23
CA GLU A 135 -11.89 14.94 -3.40
C GLU A 135 -10.94 15.22 -4.58
N ASN A 136 -10.31 14.18 -5.15
CA ASN A 136 -9.46 14.29 -6.33
C ASN A 136 -10.21 13.89 -7.62
N GLY A 137 -11.50 13.58 -7.53
CA GLY A 137 -12.30 13.10 -8.64
C GLY A 137 -12.09 11.62 -8.97
N HIS A 138 -11.42 10.83 -8.13
CA HIS A 138 -11.15 9.42 -8.38
C HIS A 138 -12.13 8.51 -7.65
N ILE A 139 -12.51 7.39 -8.25
CA ILE A 139 -13.27 6.33 -7.58
C ILE A 139 -12.32 5.15 -7.33
N PRO A 140 -11.84 4.97 -6.10
CA PRO A 140 -11.16 3.76 -5.64
C PRO A 140 -11.77 2.46 -6.13
N GLY A 141 -10.94 1.48 -6.51
CA GLY A 141 -11.48 0.16 -6.84
C GLY A 141 -10.42 -0.88 -7.11
N TRP A 142 -10.88 -2.06 -7.49
CA TRP A 142 -10.07 -3.27 -7.53
C TRP A 142 -10.38 -4.07 -8.79
N VAL A 143 -9.38 -4.76 -9.33
CA VAL A 143 -9.55 -5.78 -10.37
C VAL A 143 -8.79 -7.05 -10.01
N PRO A 144 -9.31 -8.24 -10.35
CA PRO A 144 -8.65 -9.49 -10.00
C PRO A 144 -7.35 -9.64 -10.79
N VAL A 145 -6.32 -10.18 -10.13
CA VAL A 145 -5.02 -10.45 -10.70
C VAL A 145 -5.07 -11.79 -11.42
N GLU A 146 -5.37 -11.77 -12.71
CA GLU A 146 -5.35 -12.96 -13.56
C GLU A 146 -3.97 -13.18 -14.21
N LYS A 147 -3.54 -14.45 -14.29
CA LYS A 147 -2.21 -14.83 -14.81
C LYS A 147 -1.96 -14.38 -16.25
N SER A 148 -3.01 -14.25 -17.05
CA SER A 148 -2.96 -13.78 -18.45
C SER A 148 -2.74 -12.26 -18.56
N ASN A 149 -2.99 -11.49 -17.50
CA ASN A 149 -2.92 -10.04 -17.54
C ASN A 149 -1.47 -9.55 -17.30
N LYS A 150 -0.79 -9.16 -18.38
CA LYS A 150 0.58 -8.63 -18.32
C LYS A 150 0.73 -7.36 -17.48
N GLN A 151 -0.33 -6.57 -17.30
CA GLN A 151 -0.29 -5.37 -16.45
C GLN A 151 0.03 -5.72 -14.99
N TYR A 152 -0.43 -6.88 -14.53
CA TYR A 152 -0.30 -7.32 -13.14
C TYR A 152 0.69 -8.47 -12.99
N CYS A 153 1.64 -8.65 -13.91
CA CYS A 153 2.59 -9.76 -13.89
C CYS A 153 3.39 -9.86 -12.56
N TRP A 154 3.71 -8.73 -11.92
CA TRP A 154 4.38 -8.71 -10.61
C TRP A 154 3.46 -9.14 -9.46
N HIS A 155 2.18 -8.80 -9.53
CA HIS A 155 1.19 -9.28 -8.56
C HIS A 155 0.99 -10.79 -8.73
N SER A 156 0.90 -11.27 -9.97
CA SER A 156 0.80 -12.69 -10.29
C SER A 156 2.02 -13.49 -9.83
N SER A 157 3.19 -12.86 -9.65
CA SER A 157 4.43 -13.53 -9.23
C SER A 157 4.46 -13.92 -7.75
N VAL A 158 3.60 -13.31 -6.94
CA VAL A 158 3.55 -13.52 -5.48
C VAL A 158 2.36 -14.36 -5.02
N VAL A 159 1.60 -14.94 -5.95
CA VAL A 159 0.46 -15.81 -5.67
C VAL A 159 0.55 -17.09 -6.46
N ASN A 160 0.08 -18.17 -5.86
CA ASN A 160 -0.17 -19.43 -6.55
C ASN A 160 -1.61 -19.85 -6.23
N TYR A 161 -2.50 -19.68 -7.22
CA TYR A 161 -3.92 -20.01 -7.09
C TYR A 161 -4.21 -21.52 -7.09
N GLU A 162 -3.31 -22.36 -7.61
CA GLU A 162 -3.46 -23.82 -7.55
C GLU A 162 -3.37 -24.34 -6.12
N PHE A 163 -2.51 -23.73 -5.31
CA PHE A 163 -2.38 -24.04 -3.88
C PHE A 163 -3.03 -23.00 -2.96
N GLU A 164 -3.73 -22.02 -3.54
CA GLU A 164 -4.37 -20.90 -2.84
C GLU A 164 -3.45 -20.20 -1.83
N ILE A 165 -2.20 -19.91 -2.21
CA ILE A 165 -1.20 -19.30 -1.33
C ILE A 165 -0.61 -18.02 -1.90
N ALA A 166 -0.11 -17.18 -1.01
CA ALA A 166 0.63 -15.97 -1.33
C ALA A 166 2.00 -15.95 -0.64
N LEU A 167 2.96 -15.28 -1.27
CA LEU A 167 4.29 -15.04 -0.74
C LEU A 167 4.28 -13.74 0.08
N VAL A 168 4.43 -13.88 1.40
CA VAL A 168 4.19 -12.81 2.37
C VAL A 168 5.42 -12.54 3.22
N LEU A 169 5.73 -11.26 3.43
CA LEU A 169 6.64 -10.78 4.47
C LEU A 169 5.83 -10.35 5.71
N LYS A 170 6.16 -10.91 6.87
CA LYS A 170 5.49 -10.65 8.15
C LYS A 170 6.47 -10.72 9.31
N HIS A 171 6.03 -10.42 10.54
CA HIS A 171 6.83 -10.71 11.74
C HIS A 171 6.98 -12.21 11.96
N HIS A 172 8.16 -12.64 12.40
CA HIS A 172 8.35 -13.99 12.91
C HIS A 172 7.46 -14.18 14.15
N PRO A 173 6.74 -15.31 14.27
CA PRO A 173 5.77 -15.51 15.36
C PRO A 173 6.42 -15.47 16.75
N ASP A 174 7.64 -16.00 16.87
CA ASP A 174 8.32 -16.16 18.16
C ASP A 174 9.45 -15.14 18.40
N ASP A 175 9.81 -14.34 17.39
CA ASP A 175 10.90 -13.36 17.48
C ASP A 175 10.45 -12.01 16.88
N PRO A 176 9.96 -11.07 17.71
CA PRO A 176 9.51 -9.76 17.24
C PRO A 176 10.61 -8.91 16.56
N GLY A 177 11.88 -9.25 16.76
CA GLY A 177 13.02 -8.59 16.12
C GLY A 177 13.33 -9.12 14.72
N LEU A 178 12.68 -10.21 14.31
CA LEU A 178 12.92 -10.92 13.07
C LEU A 178 11.70 -10.87 12.15
N LEU A 179 11.93 -10.67 10.86
CA LEU A 179 10.92 -10.82 9.83
C LEU A 179 10.96 -12.23 9.24
N GLU A 180 9.84 -12.69 8.69
CA GLU A 180 9.72 -13.98 8.02
C GLU A 180 9.13 -13.77 6.62
N ILE A 181 9.78 -14.36 5.61
CA ILE A 181 9.19 -14.56 4.29
C ILE A 181 8.62 -15.98 4.26
N SER A 182 7.31 -16.09 4.01
CA SER A 182 6.62 -17.38 4.04
C SER A 182 5.50 -17.49 3.01
N ALA A 183 5.12 -18.74 2.70
CA ALA A 183 3.89 -19.04 1.99
C ALA A 183 2.70 -19.05 2.95
N VAL A 184 1.74 -18.15 2.74
CA VAL A 184 0.55 -17.97 3.57
C VAL A 184 -0.71 -18.27 2.75
N PRO A 185 -1.68 -19.04 3.27
CA PRO A 185 -2.98 -19.24 2.62
C PRO A 185 -3.67 -17.91 2.27
N LEU A 186 -4.22 -17.79 1.07
CA LEU A 186 -5.00 -16.62 0.66
C LEU A 186 -6.26 -16.45 1.53
N SER A 187 -6.80 -17.55 2.06
CA SER A 187 -7.92 -17.55 3.01
C SER A 187 -7.58 -16.76 4.29
N ASP A 188 -6.35 -16.83 4.77
CA ASP A 188 -5.89 -16.06 5.95
C ASP A 188 -5.85 -14.55 5.67
N LEU A 189 -5.67 -14.19 4.40
CA LEU A 189 -5.59 -12.82 3.91
C LEU A 189 -6.94 -12.25 3.45
N LEU A 190 -8.01 -13.05 3.43
CA LEU A 190 -9.33 -12.61 3.00
C LEU A 190 -9.76 -11.34 3.72
N GLU A 191 -10.23 -10.38 2.92
CA GLU A 191 -10.72 -9.08 3.34
C GLU A 191 -9.65 -8.13 3.88
N GLN A 192 -8.38 -8.42 3.62
CA GLN A 192 -7.26 -7.55 3.98
C GLN A 192 -6.72 -6.81 2.76
N THR A 193 -6.35 -5.54 2.96
CA THR A 193 -5.49 -4.82 2.02
C THR A 193 -4.02 -5.11 2.32
N LEU A 194 -3.21 -5.19 1.27
CA LEU A 194 -1.79 -5.47 1.35
C LEU A 194 -1.01 -4.47 0.50
N GLU A 195 0.28 -4.37 0.74
CA GLU A 195 1.22 -3.69 -0.12
C GLU A 195 2.06 -4.72 -0.86
N LEU A 196 2.02 -4.70 -2.19
CA LEU A 196 2.99 -5.41 -3.00
C LEU A 196 4.26 -4.57 -3.06
N ILE A 197 5.39 -5.14 -2.67
CA ILE A 197 6.71 -4.52 -2.77
C ILE A 197 7.64 -5.38 -3.64
N GLY A 198 8.71 -4.80 -4.17
CA GLY A 198 9.73 -5.58 -4.86
C GLY A 198 10.52 -4.81 -5.91
N THR A 199 11.32 -5.57 -6.66
CA THR A 199 12.28 -5.06 -7.64
C THR A 199 11.68 -4.09 -8.66
N ASN A 200 10.43 -4.32 -9.07
CA ASN A 200 9.76 -3.53 -10.10
C ASN A 200 8.63 -2.64 -9.56
N ILE A 201 8.58 -2.44 -8.23
CA ILE A 201 7.53 -1.65 -7.58
C ILE A 201 8.13 -0.38 -6.96
N ASN A 202 7.53 0.78 -7.25
CA ASN A 202 7.84 2.09 -6.67
C ASN A 202 9.34 2.44 -6.58
N GLY A 203 10.14 2.02 -7.56
CA GLY A 203 11.58 2.30 -7.57
C GLY A 203 12.43 1.43 -6.65
N ASN A 204 11.85 0.36 -6.07
CA ASN A 204 12.50 -0.62 -5.20
C ASN A 204 13.24 0.00 -4.00
N PRO A 205 12.52 0.74 -3.11
CA PRO A 205 13.15 1.39 -1.96
C PRO A 205 13.80 0.40 -0.98
N TYR A 206 13.41 -0.88 -1.05
CA TYR A 206 13.90 -1.94 -0.15
C TYR A 206 15.08 -2.73 -0.71
N GLY A 207 15.52 -2.44 -1.95
CA GLY A 207 16.64 -3.14 -2.58
C GLY A 207 16.39 -4.63 -2.79
N LEU A 208 15.13 -5.04 -2.98
CA LEU A 208 14.76 -6.43 -3.20
C LEU A 208 15.17 -6.87 -4.60
N GLY A 209 15.93 -7.96 -4.69
CA GLY A 209 16.32 -8.59 -5.95
C GLY A 209 17.01 -7.65 -6.94
N ASN A 210 17.05 -8.06 -8.21
CA ASN A 210 17.56 -7.24 -9.31
C ASN A 210 16.85 -7.58 -10.62
N LYS A 211 17.13 -6.85 -11.71
CA LYS A 211 16.45 -7.05 -13.00
C LYS A 211 16.57 -8.48 -13.55
N LYS A 212 17.65 -9.21 -13.22
CA LYS A 212 17.87 -10.58 -13.65
C LYS A 212 17.12 -11.58 -12.76
N HIS A 213 17.06 -11.29 -11.47
CA HIS A 213 16.40 -12.11 -10.44
C HIS A 213 15.45 -11.22 -9.62
N PRO A 214 14.28 -10.85 -10.18
CA PRO A 214 13.36 -9.95 -9.49
C PRO A 214 12.73 -10.66 -8.30
N ILE A 215 12.56 -9.95 -7.19
CA ILE A 215 11.89 -10.42 -5.98
C ILE A 215 10.71 -9.50 -5.69
N HIS A 216 9.57 -10.10 -5.40
CA HIS A 216 8.35 -9.40 -4.98
C HIS A 216 7.74 -10.11 -3.78
N LEU A 217 7.10 -9.36 -2.88
CA LEU A 217 6.50 -9.87 -1.64
C LEU A 217 5.22 -9.07 -1.35
N LEU A 218 4.22 -9.72 -0.74
CA LEU A 218 3.08 -9.02 -0.14
C LEU A 218 3.36 -8.71 1.33
N ILE A 219 2.94 -7.55 1.79
CA ILE A 219 2.92 -7.18 3.21
C ILE A 219 1.48 -6.82 3.58
N PRO A 220 0.83 -7.54 4.52
CA PRO A 220 -0.47 -7.14 5.04
C PRO A 220 -0.40 -5.72 5.61
N HIS A 221 -1.38 -4.89 5.27
CA HIS A 221 -1.38 -3.52 5.74
C HIS A 221 -1.48 -3.48 7.28
N GLY A 222 -0.65 -2.65 7.91
CA GLY A 222 -0.58 -2.56 9.37
C GLY A 222 0.14 -3.72 10.06
N ALA A 223 0.85 -4.58 9.31
CA ALA A 223 1.61 -5.70 9.87
C ALA A 223 2.70 -5.26 10.86
N PHE A 224 3.25 -4.05 10.70
CA PHE A 224 4.38 -3.55 11.48
C PHE A 224 3.91 -2.40 12.39
N GLN A 225 3.50 -2.72 13.62
CA GLN A 225 3.08 -1.72 14.61
C GLN A 225 4.29 -1.00 15.22
N ILE A 226 4.17 0.32 15.37
CA ILE A 226 5.18 1.17 16.02
C ILE A 226 4.85 1.24 17.50
N ARG A 227 5.82 0.90 18.36
CA ARG A 227 5.57 0.83 19.81
C ARG A 227 5.94 2.12 20.52
N ASN A 228 7.05 2.75 20.13
CA ASN A 228 7.58 3.93 20.81
C ASN A 228 7.45 5.16 19.92
N LEU A 229 6.21 5.48 19.56
CA LEU A 229 5.93 6.70 18.81
C LEU A 229 6.06 7.93 19.74
N PRO A 230 6.73 9.01 19.32
CA PRO A 230 6.74 10.25 20.08
C PRO A 230 5.33 10.89 20.09
N LYS A 231 5.19 11.99 20.84
CA LYS A 231 3.96 12.80 20.80
C LYS A 231 3.68 13.24 19.36
N LEU A 232 2.39 13.30 19.00
CA LEU A 232 1.93 13.76 17.70
C LEU A 232 2.12 15.28 17.56
N LYS A 233 3.38 15.70 17.39
CA LYS A 233 3.83 17.06 17.12
C LYS A 233 4.84 17.00 15.99
N HIS A 234 4.78 17.97 15.09
CA HIS A 234 5.63 18.00 13.90
C HIS A 234 7.12 17.83 14.23
N ASN A 235 7.66 18.64 15.15
CA ASN A 235 9.09 18.61 15.48
C ASN A 235 9.51 17.35 16.26
N ASP A 236 8.62 16.78 17.07
CA ASP A 236 8.89 15.53 17.79
C ASP A 236 8.97 14.34 16.80
N LEU A 237 8.07 14.29 15.82
CA LEU A 237 8.10 13.28 14.76
C LEU A 237 9.32 13.45 13.85
N LEU A 238 9.64 14.68 13.44
CA LEU A 238 10.83 14.95 12.63
C LEU A 238 12.10 14.46 13.34
N SER A 239 12.25 14.86 14.61
CA SER A 239 13.38 14.43 15.45
C SER A 239 13.44 12.91 15.60
N TRP A 240 12.29 12.24 15.71
CA TRP A 240 12.23 10.78 15.80
C TRP A 240 12.64 10.09 14.51
N PHE A 241 12.18 10.56 13.35
CA PHE A 241 12.60 10.02 12.05
C PHE A 241 14.12 10.18 11.84
N GLU A 242 14.69 11.31 12.25
CA GLU A 242 16.11 11.62 12.06
C GLU A 242 17.02 10.93 13.09
N GLY A 243 16.61 10.89 14.36
CA GLY A 243 17.45 10.47 15.48
C GLY A 243 17.22 9.05 16.01
N CYS A 244 16.08 8.40 15.70
CA CYS A 244 15.74 7.09 16.24
C CYS A 244 15.91 5.97 15.22
N ARG A 245 16.33 4.78 15.69
CA ARG A 245 16.42 3.57 14.85
C ARG A 245 15.04 3.08 14.40
N GLU A 246 14.04 3.09 15.28
CA GLU A 246 12.63 2.76 14.93
C GLU A 246 12.04 3.79 13.95
N GLY A 247 12.58 5.01 13.95
CA GLY A 247 12.22 6.08 13.01
C GLY A 247 12.85 5.97 11.63
N LYS A 248 13.68 4.96 11.35
CA LYS A 248 14.25 4.73 9.99
C LYS A 248 13.27 3.99 9.08
N ILE A 249 12.07 4.56 8.97
CA ILE A 249 10.94 4.04 8.19
C ILE A 249 10.46 5.10 7.19
N GLU A 250 9.74 4.65 6.17
CA GLU A 250 9.26 5.52 5.09
C GLU A 250 8.17 6.52 5.57
N GLY A 251 7.47 6.18 6.65
CA GLY A 251 6.40 6.98 7.18
C GLY A 251 5.58 6.22 8.20
N ILE A 252 4.48 6.84 8.64
CA ILE A 252 3.55 6.25 9.60
C ILE A 252 2.17 6.26 8.98
N VAL A 253 1.41 5.19 9.23
CA VAL A 253 -0.04 5.15 9.04
C VAL A 253 -0.69 4.97 10.41
N TRP A 254 -1.63 5.84 10.75
CA TRP A 254 -2.46 5.74 11.94
C TRP A 254 -3.79 5.10 11.58
N HIS A 255 -4.09 4.00 12.26
CA HIS A 255 -5.35 3.26 12.15
C HIS A 255 -6.33 3.78 13.21
N CYS A 256 -7.27 4.63 12.77
CA CYS A 256 -8.25 5.26 13.62
C CYS A 256 -9.40 4.30 13.97
N SER A 257 -10.12 4.60 15.06
CA SER A 257 -11.16 3.70 15.59
C SER A 257 -12.42 3.64 14.71
N ASP A 258 -12.65 4.68 13.92
CA ASP A 258 -13.72 4.81 12.93
C ASP A 258 -13.41 4.13 11.57
N GLY A 259 -12.22 3.51 11.45
CA GLY A 259 -11.72 2.89 10.22
C GLY A 259 -10.91 3.83 9.32
N CYS A 260 -10.85 5.13 9.63
CA CYS A 260 -10.05 6.08 8.87
C CYS A 260 -8.55 5.77 8.98
N LEU A 261 -7.83 5.96 7.87
CA LEU A 261 -6.38 5.83 7.80
C LEU A 261 -5.75 7.18 7.52
N ILE A 262 -4.95 7.67 8.47
CA ILE A 262 -4.21 8.93 8.34
C ILE A 262 -2.73 8.60 8.14
N LYS A 263 -1.98 9.36 7.33
CA LYS A 263 -0.56 9.09 7.10
C LYS A 263 0.36 10.30 7.22
N VAL A 264 1.64 10.00 7.41
CA VAL A 264 2.76 10.91 7.12
C VAL A 264 3.81 10.13 6.33
N THR A 265 4.48 10.80 5.39
CA THR A 265 5.59 10.22 4.62
C THR A 265 6.84 11.04 4.85
N THR A 266 7.98 10.37 4.98
CA THR A 266 9.30 10.98 5.16
C THR A 266 10.15 10.86 3.90
N LYS A 267 11.36 11.42 3.93
CA LYS A 267 12.35 11.26 2.86
C LYS A 267 13.36 10.14 3.15
N ILE A 268 13.21 9.41 4.25
CA ILE A 268 14.22 8.46 4.72
C ILE A 268 13.99 7.10 4.06
N LEU A 269 15.07 6.51 3.56
CA LEU A 269 15.05 5.14 3.02
C LEU A 269 14.86 4.15 4.17
N HIS A 270 13.80 3.36 4.10
CA HIS A 270 13.51 2.35 5.10
C HIS A 270 14.53 1.20 5.01
N GLU A 271 15.12 0.83 6.15
CA GLU A 271 15.91 -0.39 6.27
C GLU A 271 15.14 -1.44 7.07
N PHE A 272 14.61 -2.44 6.38
CA PHE A 272 14.02 -3.60 7.04
C PHE A 272 15.05 -4.35 7.88
N LYS A 273 14.54 -4.93 8.99
CA LYS A 273 15.30 -5.75 9.93
C LYS A 273 15.76 -7.06 9.29
N ALA A 274 16.51 -7.85 10.07
CA ALA A 274 16.87 -9.22 9.70
C ALA A 274 15.63 -10.03 9.33
N CYS A 275 15.80 -10.97 8.42
CA CYS A 275 14.71 -11.85 7.98
C CYS A 275 15.15 -13.30 7.90
N ILE A 276 14.21 -14.21 8.10
CA ILE A 276 14.37 -15.66 7.86
C ILE A 276 13.43 -16.08 6.73
N ILE A 277 13.87 -17.04 5.93
CA ILE A 277 13.04 -17.69 4.92
C ILE A 277 12.39 -18.92 5.52
N ASN A 278 11.07 -19.01 5.45
CA ASN A 278 10.28 -20.16 5.85
C ASN A 278 9.41 -20.61 4.67
N MET A 279 10.00 -21.41 3.80
CA MET A 279 9.46 -21.86 2.53
C MET A 279 9.46 -23.38 2.43
N ASN A 280 8.89 -24.05 3.44
CA ASN A 280 8.66 -25.49 3.39
C ASN A 280 7.49 -25.81 2.44
N LEU A 281 7.83 -26.16 1.20
CA LEU A 281 6.87 -26.54 0.16
C LEU A 281 6.50 -28.03 0.17
N ASN A 282 7.13 -28.87 1.00
CA ASN A 282 6.88 -30.31 1.04
C ASN A 282 5.45 -30.67 1.46
N LYS A 283 4.72 -29.72 2.04
CA LYS A 283 3.31 -29.86 2.41
C LYS A 283 2.35 -29.77 1.22
N TYR A 284 2.82 -29.33 0.05
CA TYR A 284 2.01 -29.24 -1.17
C TYR A 284 2.28 -30.47 -2.05
N GLY A 285 1.20 -31.12 -2.53
CA GLY A 285 1.27 -32.41 -3.22
C GLY A 285 1.82 -32.39 -4.65
N TYR A 286 2.23 -31.23 -5.18
CA TYR A 286 2.68 -31.07 -6.56
C TYR A 286 3.90 -30.15 -6.67
N ALA A 287 4.66 -30.32 -7.75
CA ALA A 287 5.85 -29.53 -8.03
C ALA A 287 5.48 -28.11 -8.49
N PHE A 288 6.17 -27.13 -7.93
CA PHE A 288 6.06 -25.74 -8.35
C PHE A 288 6.80 -25.50 -9.68
N ASP A 289 6.35 -24.52 -10.46
CA ASP A 289 7.10 -24.03 -11.62
C ASP A 289 8.52 -23.66 -11.21
N THR A 290 9.52 -24.22 -11.90
CA THR A 290 10.93 -24.06 -11.54
C THR A 290 11.38 -22.60 -11.55
N LYS A 291 10.69 -21.73 -12.28
CA LYS A 291 10.98 -20.30 -12.40
C LYS A 291 10.19 -19.42 -11.43
N CYS A 292 9.25 -19.97 -10.67
CA CYS A 292 8.44 -19.17 -9.75
C CYS A 292 9.19 -18.83 -8.46
N LEU A 293 8.80 -17.72 -7.81
CA LEU A 293 9.45 -17.24 -6.60
C LEU A 293 9.35 -18.25 -5.44
N PHE A 294 8.23 -18.96 -5.30
CA PHE A 294 8.06 -19.99 -4.27
C PHE A 294 9.18 -21.03 -4.37
N ASN A 295 9.45 -21.56 -5.57
CA ASN A 295 10.50 -22.54 -5.80
C ASN A 295 11.91 -21.96 -5.60
N HIS A 296 12.14 -20.69 -5.92
CA HIS A 296 13.42 -20.06 -5.63
C HIS A 296 13.66 -19.89 -4.12
N PHE A 297 12.63 -19.46 -3.38
CA PHE A 297 12.72 -19.32 -1.92
C PHE A 297 12.86 -20.67 -1.21
N SER A 298 12.28 -21.76 -1.73
CA SER A 298 12.44 -23.08 -1.12
C SER A 298 13.87 -23.62 -1.20
N LYS A 299 14.68 -23.18 -2.17
CA LYS A 299 16.11 -23.54 -2.25
C LYS A 299 16.94 -22.91 -1.13
N ILE A 300 16.47 -21.82 -0.55
CA ILE A 300 17.12 -21.10 0.55
C ILE A 300 16.28 -21.14 1.83
N ASP A 301 15.45 -22.18 1.98
CA ASP A 301 14.64 -22.39 3.16
C ASP A 301 15.50 -22.45 4.44
N ASN A 302 14.99 -21.89 5.53
CA ASN A 302 15.66 -21.71 6.83
C ASN A 302 16.91 -20.83 6.83
N GLN A 303 17.27 -20.20 5.71
CA GLN A 303 18.37 -19.23 5.69
C GLN A 303 17.95 -17.91 6.34
N LYS A 304 18.88 -17.31 7.09
CA LYS A 304 18.72 -16.02 7.75
C LYS A 304 19.60 -14.97 7.09
N PHE A 305 19.02 -13.81 6.81
CA PHE A 305 19.68 -12.67 6.20
C PHE A 305 19.68 -11.48 7.16
N GLY A 306 20.76 -10.71 7.15
CA GLY A 306 20.90 -9.52 7.99
C GLY A 306 19.90 -8.42 7.63
N ARG A 307 19.56 -8.30 6.33
CA ARG A 307 18.59 -7.35 5.77
C ARG A 307 17.90 -7.99 4.56
N LEU A 308 16.70 -7.51 4.21
CA LEU A 308 15.98 -7.98 3.02
C LEU A 308 16.77 -7.83 1.70
N LYS A 309 17.53 -6.75 1.55
CA LYS A 309 18.35 -6.49 0.36
C LYS A 309 19.50 -7.47 0.18
N ASP A 310 19.86 -8.21 1.23
CA ASP A 310 20.94 -9.20 1.19
C ASP A 310 20.46 -10.55 0.62
N ILE A 311 19.16 -10.72 0.34
CA ILE A 311 18.61 -11.93 -0.29
C ILE A 311 19.01 -11.96 -1.76
N ILE A 312 19.78 -12.98 -2.14
CA ILE A 312 20.16 -13.25 -3.53
C ILE A 312 19.61 -14.62 -3.92
N LEU A 313 18.79 -14.64 -4.98
CA LEU A 313 18.30 -15.88 -5.57
C LEU A 313 19.29 -16.30 -6.67
N ASP A 314 20.28 -17.11 -6.31
CA ASP A 314 21.15 -17.78 -7.28
C ASP A 314 20.39 -18.96 -7.93
N VAL A 315 20.54 -19.11 -9.25
CA VAL A 315 19.82 -20.11 -10.06
C VAL A 315 20.19 -21.52 -9.66
#